data_AF-S5U6A1-F1
#
_entry.id   AF-S5U6A1-F1
#
_cell.length_a   1.000
_cell.length_b   1.000
_cell.length_c   1.000
_cell.angle_alpha   90.00
_cell.angle_beta   90.00
_cell.angle_gamma   90.00
#
_symmetry.space_group_name_H-M   'P 1'
#
loop_
_entity.id
_entity.type
_entity.pdbx_description
1 polymer ?
#
loop_
_entity_poly.entity_id
_entity_poly.type
_entity_poly.pdbx_seq_one_letter_code
_entity_poly.pdbx_strand_id
1 'polypeptide(L)'
;MENITKESRNKNKINNNYIAGLVHADGTFTAPLIKGKNKLYINPRFILTQHIMNKDIINEIKRLLNDKGHIKYQTNNIMKYTITNIEDIIKIILPIFDKYQVRSNKYYSYLKFKLLVKIIYYEKPIYKSSLWLFTIILSRLINPNIKLSKQIRYLNKEEIKMIENKELPLDIDYKNIINKYCPELNIIIKDNNIPLNIYNNQIKIKNSQELNIDFIKGLFDSDGSNLV
;
A
#
# COMPACT_ATOMS: atom_id res chain seq x y z
N MET A 1 37.42 29.79 -18.35
CA MET A 1 36.82 28.47 -18.01
C MET A 1 36.17 28.63 -16.65
N GLU A 2 34.94 29.13 -16.66
CA GLU A 2 34.20 29.44 -15.45
C GLU A 2 33.57 28.18 -14.86
N ASN A 3 33.72 28.06 -13.55
CA ASN A 3 33.17 27.00 -12.73
C ASN A 3 31.65 26.91 -12.92
N ILE A 4 31.19 25.78 -13.45
CA ILE A 4 29.78 25.39 -13.44
C ILE A 4 29.40 25.23 -11.97
N THR A 5 28.80 26.28 -11.45
CA THR A 5 28.17 26.34 -10.14
C THR A 5 27.15 25.21 -10.05
N LYS A 6 27.15 24.50 -8.91
CA LYS A 6 26.03 23.66 -8.46
C LYS A 6 24.75 24.41 -8.79
N GLU A 7 24.03 23.93 -9.80
CA GLU A 7 22.69 24.41 -10.08
C GLU A 7 21.93 24.38 -8.76
N SER A 8 21.47 25.56 -8.36
CA SER A 8 20.49 25.70 -7.30
C SER A 8 19.35 24.78 -7.69
N ARG A 9 19.21 23.63 -7.01
CA ARG A 9 17.97 22.85 -7.06
C ARG A 9 16.89 23.83 -6.67
N ASN A 10 16.15 24.34 -7.65
CA ASN A 10 14.92 25.07 -7.43
C ASN A 10 14.15 24.20 -6.45
N LYS A 11 13.95 24.69 -5.22
CA LYS A 11 13.13 24.02 -4.19
C LYS A 11 11.70 24.01 -4.72
N ASN A 12 11.43 23.11 -5.68
CA ASN A 12 10.09 22.76 -6.08
C ASN A 12 9.43 22.24 -4.82
N LYS A 13 8.45 23.01 -4.32
CA LYS A 13 7.73 22.69 -3.09
C LYS A 13 7.18 21.27 -3.22
N ILE A 14 7.66 20.35 -2.36
CA ILE A 14 7.13 18.99 -2.33
C ILE A 14 5.64 19.08 -2.05
N ASN A 15 4.83 18.49 -2.92
CA ASN A 15 3.38 18.47 -2.80
C ASN A 15 2.85 17.05 -2.99
N ASN A 16 1.54 16.87 -2.85
CA ASN A 16 0.94 15.54 -2.91
C ASN A 16 1.03 14.87 -4.29
N ASN A 17 1.09 15.64 -5.40
CA ASN A 17 1.36 15.08 -6.73
C ASN A 17 2.79 14.51 -6.80
N TYR A 18 3.77 15.27 -6.29
CA TYR A 18 5.14 14.81 -6.18
C TYR A 18 5.26 13.55 -5.32
N ILE A 19 4.63 13.53 -4.14
CA ILE A 19 4.61 12.35 -3.26
C ILE A 19 3.98 11.16 -3.98
N ALA A 20 2.90 11.36 -4.74
CA ALA A 20 2.27 10.31 -5.53
C ALA A 20 3.21 9.75 -6.61
N GLY A 21 3.98 10.61 -7.29
CA GLY A 21 5.02 10.21 -8.25
C GLY A 21 6.12 9.38 -7.61
N LEU A 22 6.67 9.87 -6.49
CA LEU A 22 7.73 9.20 -5.76
C LEU A 22 7.29 7.85 -5.19
N VAL A 23 6.07 7.79 -4.64
CA VAL A 23 5.46 6.53 -4.18
C VAL A 23 5.14 5.60 -5.35
N HIS A 24 4.78 6.14 -6.51
CA HIS A 24 4.57 5.32 -7.71
C HIS A 24 5.83 4.56 -8.11
N ALA A 25 7.01 5.16 -7.98
CA ALA A 25 8.28 4.45 -8.13
C ALA A 25 8.60 3.58 -6.91
N ASP A 26 8.95 4.19 -5.77
CA ASP A 26 9.66 3.50 -4.67
C ASP A 26 8.81 3.26 -3.41
N GLY A 27 7.53 3.63 -3.47
CA GLY A 27 6.57 3.38 -2.40
C GLY A 27 6.03 1.95 -2.39
N THR A 28 5.70 1.46 -1.20
CA THR A 28 5.13 0.13 -0.97
C THR A 28 3.92 0.22 -0.03
N PHE A 29 2.79 -0.31 -0.48
CA PHE A 29 1.65 -0.63 0.38
C PHE A 29 1.72 -2.11 0.74
N THR A 30 1.71 -2.46 2.02
CA THR A 30 1.80 -3.86 2.47
C THR A 30 1.06 -4.06 3.78
N ALA A 31 0.72 -5.30 4.10
CA ALA A 31 0.01 -5.62 5.34
C ALA A 31 0.47 -6.98 5.89
N PRO A 32 1.73 -7.10 6.35
CA PRO A 32 2.27 -8.38 6.80
C PRO A 32 1.46 -9.01 7.95
N LEU A 33 1.36 -10.33 7.92
CA LEU A 33 0.86 -11.14 9.04
C LEU A 33 1.92 -11.21 10.14
N ILE A 34 1.56 -10.75 11.33
CA ILE A 34 2.43 -10.69 12.51
C ILE A 34 1.86 -11.59 13.60
N LYS A 35 2.74 -12.27 14.35
CA LYS A 35 2.38 -13.02 15.54
C LYS A 35 2.48 -12.13 16.77
N GLY A 36 1.34 -11.92 17.42
CA GLY A 36 1.26 -11.40 18.79
C GLY A 36 1.34 -12.53 19.80
N LYS A 37 1.08 -12.20 21.08
CA LYS A 37 1.14 -13.16 22.20
C LYS A 37 0.19 -14.35 21.99
N ASN A 38 -1.08 -14.07 21.70
CA ASN A 38 -2.14 -15.09 21.63
C ASN A 38 -2.83 -15.17 20.26
N LYS A 39 -2.52 -14.26 19.34
CA LYS A 39 -3.22 -14.17 18.05
C LYS A 39 -2.28 -13.71 16.93
N LEU A 40 -2.64 -14.07 15.71
CA LEU A 40 -2.06 -13.46 14.52
C LEU A 40 -2.93 -12.27 14.11
N TYR A 41 -2.29 -11.21 13.64
CA TYR A 41 -2.97 -10.02 13.14
C TYR A 41 -2.24 -9.44 11.95
N ILE A 42 -3.00 -8.75 11.11
CA ILE A 42 -2.46 -8.00 9.98
C ILE A 42 -1.98 -6.64 10.47
N ASN A 43 -0.78 -6.23 10.06
CA ASN A 43 -0.21 -4.93 10.38
C ASN A 43 -0.01 -4.13 9.10
N PRO A 44 -0.98 -3.29 8.68
CA PRO A 44 -0.85 -2.43 7.50
C PRO A 44 0.34 -1.46 7.62
N ARG A 45 1.06 -1.26 6.52
CA ARG A 45 2.21 -0.37 6.42
C ARG A 45 2.21 0.36 5.09
N PHE A 46 2.41 1.67 5.17
CA PHE A 46 2.91 2.47 4.07
C PHE A 46 4.41 2.64 4.25
N ILE A 47 5.19 2.35 3.22
CA ILE A 47 6.66 2.42 3.25
C ILE A 47 7.13 3.18 2.03
N LEU A 48 8.05 4.12 2.23
CA LEU A 48 8.82 4.74 1.16
C LEU A 48 10.30 4.39 1.38
N THR A 49 10.92 3.75 0.39
CA THR A 49 12.33 3.33 0.44
C THR A 49 13.17 4.28 -0.41
N GLN A 50 14.29 4.77 0.11
CA GLN A 50 15.19 5.68 -0.60
C GLN A 50 16.65 5.52 -0.20
N HIS A 51 17.57 5.99 -1.04
CA HIS A 51 18.96 6.15 -0.64
C HIS A 51 19.11 7.24 0.43
N ILE A 52 20.06 7.09 1.35
CA ILE A 52 20.28 8.04 2.46
C ILE A 52 20.61 9.46 2.00
N MET A 53 21.12 9.62 0.77
CA MET A 53 21.41 10.95 0.19
C MET A 53 20.13 11.77 -0.04
N ASN A 54 18.97 11.11 -0.15
CA ASN A 54 17.66 11.76 -0.31
C ASN A 54 16.96 11.99 1.05
N LYS A 55 17.70 11.98 2.17
CA LYS A 55 17.17 12.15 3.53
C LYS A 55 16.37 13.44 3.70
N ASP A 56 16.80 14.53 3.07
CA ASP A 56 16.12 15.82 3.19
C ASP A 56 14.71 15.78 2.55
N ILE A 57 14.57 15.12 1.40
CA ILE A 57 13.28 14.87 0.74
C ILE A 57 12.38 14.05 1.67
N ILE A 58 12.90 12.96 2.25
CA ILE A 58 12.13 12.11 3.17
C ILE A 58 11.70 12.88 4.43
N ASN A 59 12.57 13.73 4.99
CA ASN A 59 12.22 14.56 6.14
C ASN A 59 11.14 15.59 5.79
N GLU A 60 11.19 16.19 4.60
CA GLU A 60 10.15 17.12 4.13
C GLU A 60 8.81 16.42 3.91
N ILE A 61 8.81 15.24 3.30
CA ILE A 61 7.62 14.39 3.17
C ILE A 61 7.06 14.05 4.55
N LYS A 62 7.92 13.65 5.51
CA LYS A 62 7.47 13.36 6.88
C LYS A 62 6.79 14.56 7.54
N ARG A 63 7.32 15.78 7.37
CA ARG A 63 6.68 17.01 7.87
C ARG A 63 5.33 17.26 7.21
N LEU A 64 5.22 17.09 5.89
CA LEU A 64 3.95 17.20 5.16
C LEU A 64 2.91 16.16 5.60
N LEU A 65 3.37 15.03 6.15
CA LEU A 65 2.56 13.97 6.71
C LEU A 65 2.42 14.11 8.25
N ASN A 66 2.43 15.35 8.75
CA ASN A 66 2.20 15.72 10.15
C ASN A 66 3.14 15.01 11.13
N ASP A 67 4.39 14.82 10.72
CA ASP A 67 5.44 14.15 11.49
C ASP A 67 5.06 12.75 11.97
N LYS A 68 4.16 12.06 11.27
CA LYS A 68 3.78 10.67 11.55
C LYS A 68 4.80 9.67 11.01
N GLY A 69 4.74 8.44 11.53
CA GLY A 69 5.66 7.36 11.16
C GLY A 69 7.10 7.54 11.66
N HIS A 70 8.00 6.68 11.21
CA HIS A 70 9.41 6.67 11.60
C HIS A 70 10.31 6.39 10.40
N ILE A 71 11.58 6.80 10.51
CA ILE A 71 12.62 6.52 9.51
C ILE A 71 13.55 5.48 10.11
N LYS A 72 13.78 4.37 9.38
CA LYS A 72 14.75 3.35 9.75
C LYS A 72 15.83 3.24 8.69
N TYR A 73 17.09 3.34 9.10
CA TYR A 73 18.24 3.09 8.23
C TYR A 73 18.49 1.58 8.11
N GLN A 74 18.86 1.15 6.92
CA GLN A 74 19.22 -0.22 6.58
C GLN A 74 20.66 -0.25 6.04
N THR A 75 21.18 -1.44 5.78
CA THR A 75 22.46 -1.62 5.09
C THR A 75 22.39 -1.05 3.66
N ASN A 76 23.55 -0.89 3.03
CA ASN A 76 23.69 -0.43 1.64
C ASN A 76 23.15 0.99 1.41
N ASN A 77 23.28 1.87 2.39
CA ASN A 77 22.87 3.27 2.26
C ASN A 77 21.38 3.45 1.94
N ILE A 78 20.52 2.54 2.42
CA ILE A 78 19.07 2.61 2.26
C ILE A 78 18.42 3.11 3.54
N MET A 79 17.38 3.93 3.41
CA MET A 79 16.45 4.26 4.49
C MET A 79 15.01 3.91 4.10
N LYS A 80 14.20 3.65 5.11
CA LYS A 80 12.76 3.39 4.97
C LYS A 80 11.98 4.32 5.87
N TYR A 81 11.19 5.19 5.26
CA TYR A 81 10.16 5.93 5.96
C TYR A 81 8.89 5.10 6.02
N THR A 82 8.39 4.84 7.23
CA THR A 82 7.30 3.88 7.46
C THR A 82 6.23 4.47 8.36
N ILE A 83 4.97 4.37 7.93
CA ILE A 83 3.78 4.63 8.76
C ILE A 83 3.05 3.30 8.98
N THR A 84 2.90 2.91 10.25
CA THR A 84 2.24 1.65 10.67
C THR A 84 1.02 1.86 11.56
N ASN A 85 0.83 3.05 12.13
CA ASN A 85 -0.34 3.36 12.94
C ASN A 85 -1.56 3.42 12.02
N ILE A 86 -2.59 2.62 12.32
CA ILE A 86 -3.76 2.49 11.44
C ILE A 86 -4.59 3.77 11.34
N GLU A 87 -4.64 4.57 12.41
CA GLU A 87 -5.33 5.86 12.39
C GLU A 87 -4.61 6.87 11.51
N ASP A 88 -3.28 6.94 11.60
CA ASP A 88 -2.47 7.81 10.73
C ASP A 88 -2.63 7.39 9.26
N ILE A 89 -2.68 6.08 8.98
CA ILE A 89 -2.94 5.57 7.62
C ILE A 89 -4.32 6.05 7.14
N ILE A 90 -5.37 5.91 7.95
CA ILE A 90 -6.72 6.31 7.57
C ILE A 90 -6.88 7.82 7.40
N LYS A 91 -6.29 8.60 8.31
CA LYS A 91 -6.48 10.06 8.36
C LYS A 91 -5.56 10.82 7.40
N ILE A 92 -4.42 10.24 7.01
CA ILE A 92 -3.39 10.92 6.23
C ILE A 92 -3.10 10.21 4.91
N ILE A 93 -2.76 8.92 4.96
CA ILE A 93 -2.32 8.18 3.76
C ILE A 93 -3.47 7.94 2.79
N LEU A 94 -4.60 7.42 3.26
CA LEU A 94 -5.73 7.13 2.37
C LEU A 94 -6.23 8.38 1.64
N PRO A 95 -6.49 9.53 2.31
CA PRO A 95 -6.99 10.73 1.65
C PRO A 95 -6.03 11.29 0.59
N ILE A 96 -4.71 11.16 0.79
CA ILE A 96 -3.73 11.57 -0.22
C ILE A 96 -3.89 10.72 -1.48
N PHE A 97 -3.86 9.40 -1.37
CA PHE A 97 -3.88 8.52 -2.55
C PHE A 97 -5.27 8.32 -3.15
N ASP A 98 -6.34 8.68 -2.42
CA ASP A 98 -7.68 8.83 -2.98
C ASP A 98 -7.75 10.01 -3.98
N LYS A 99 -7.06 11.12 -3.66
CA LYS A 99 -7.05 12.35 -4.47
C LYS A 99 -5.90 12.43 -5.48
N TYR A 100 -4.74 11.88 -5.14
CA TYR A 100 -3.50 11.94 -5.89
C TYR A 100 -3.03 10.52 -6.18
N GLN A 101 -3.57 9.94 -7.26
CA GLN A 101 -3.50 8.51 -7.47
C GLN A 101 -2.10 8.07 -7.93
N VAL A 102 -1.60 6.99 -7.32
CA VAL A 102 -0.57 6.15 -7.96
C VAL A 102 -1.18 5.43 -9.16
N ARG A 103 -0.35 4.99 -10.12
CA ARG A 103 -0.84 4.42 -11.39
C ARG A 103 -0.68 2.89 -11.50
N SER A 104 -1.33 2.32 -12.50
CA SER A 104 -1.17 0.93 -12.96
C SER A 104 -1.34 -0.11 -11.84
N ASN A 105 -0.49 -1.15 -11.80
CA ASN A 105 -0.54 -2.20 -10.77
C ASN A 105 -0.47 -1.66 -9.33
N LYS A 106 0.26 -0.55 -9.10
CA LYS A 106 0.36 0.04 -7.76
C LYS A 106 -0.95 0.66 -7.30
N TYR A 107 -1.77 1.17 -8.21
CA TYR A 107 -3.14 1.60 -7.90
C TYR A 107 -4.00 0.45 -7.39
N TYR A 108 -3.96 -0.70 -8.06
CA TYR A 108 -4.69 -1.88 -7.60
C TYR A 108 -4.19 -2.39 -6.25
N SER A 109 -2.88 -2.36 -6.00
CA SER A 109 -2.32 -2.65 -4.66
C SER A 109 -2.83 -1.66 -3.61
N TYR A 110 -2.87 -0.38 -3.94
CA TYR A 110 -3.42 0.67 -3.06
C TYR A 110 -4.90 0.43 -2.76
N LEU A 111 -5.75 0.14 -3.75
CA LEU A 111 -7.17 -0.08 -3.53
C LEU A 111 -7.44 -1.30 -2.62
N LYS A 112 -6.71 -2.41 -2.83
CA LYS A 112 -6.77 -3.58 -1.94
C LYS A 112 -6.29 -3.23 -0.52
N PHE A 113 -5.24 -2.41 -0.41
CA PHE A 113 -4.74 -1.92 0.87
C PHE A 113 -5.75 -1.02 1.59
N LYS A 114 -6.39 -0.08 0.87
CA LYS A 114 -7.48 0.78 1.37
C LYS A 114 -8.63 -0.05 1.92
N LEU A 115 -9.10 -1.04 1.16
CA LEU A 115 -10.15 -1.96 1.59
C LEU A 115 -9.76 -2.68 2.89
N LEU A 116 -8.58 -3.30 2.91
CA LEU A 116 -8.07 -4.02 4.07
C LEU A 116 -7.96 -3.14 5.32
N VAL A 117 -7.39 -1.94 5.18
CA VAL A 117 -7.23 -0.99 6.29
C VAL A 117 -8.58 -0.60 6.89
N LYS A 118 -9.56 -0.29 6.04
CA LYS A 118 -10.91 0.09 6.50
C LYS A 118 -11.63 -1.08 7.17
N ILE A 119 -11.51 -2.30 6.65
CA ILE A 119 -12.05 -3.50 7.32
C ILE A 119 -11.44 -3.65 8.72
N ILE A 120 -10.11 -3.61 8.84
CA ILE A 120 -9.44 -3.77 10.15
C ILE A 120 -9.89 -2.70 11.15
N TYR A 121 -10.02 -1.45 10.70
CA TYR A 121 -10.33 -0.33 11.58
C TYR A 121 -11.80 -0.27 12.02
N TYR A 122 -12.72 -0.40 11.07
CA TYR A 122 -14.15 -0.21 11.33
C TYR A 122 -14.85 -1.50 11.76
N GLU A 123 -14.57 -2.63 11.10
CA GLU A 123 -15.22 -3.91 11.41
C GLU A 123 -14.52 -4.67 12.55
N LYS A 124 -13.24 -4.34 12.83
CA LYS A 124 -12.42 -4.96 13.88
C LYS A 124 -12.55 -6.50 13.91
N PRO A 125 -12.15 -7.19 12.82
CA PRO A 125 -12.46 -8.60 12.63
C PRO A 125 -12.01 -9.46 13.81
N ILE A 126 -12.91 -10.32 14.28
CA ILE A 126 -12.65 -11.25 15.38
C ILE A 126 -11.61 -12.28 14.92
N TYR A 127 -10.62 -12.59 15.76
CA TYR A 127 -9.59 -13.58 15.44
C TYR A 127 -10.24 -14.92 15.08
N LYS A 128 -9.77 -15.56 13.99
CA LYS A 128 -10.32 -16.81 13.44
C LYS A 128 -11.72 -16.72 12.81
N SER A 129 -12.34 -15.54 12.74
CA SER A 129 -13.52 -15.33 11.91
C SER A 129 -13.17 -15.36 10.42
N SER A 130 -14.17 -15.59 9.58
CA SER A 130 -14.06 -15.50 8.12
C SER A 130 -13.56 -14.14 7.67
N LEU A 131 -14.05 -13.05 8.28
CA LEU A 131 -13.58 -11.70 7.95
C LEU A 131 -12.10 -11.50 8.29
N TRP A 132 -11.62 -12.08 9.39
CA TRP A 132 -10.20 -12.08 9.72
C TRP A 132 -9.37 -12.87 8.69
N LEU A 133 -9.82 -14.07 8.29
CA LEU A 133 -9.14 -14.86 7.25
C LEU A 133 -9.11 -14.11 5.91
N PHE A 134 -10.21 -13.43 5.57
CA PHE A 134 -10.28 -12.57 4.40
C PHE A 134 -9.24 -11.44 4.45
N THR A 135 -8.99 -10.81 5.61
CA THR A 135 -7.91 -9.80 5.70
C THR A 135 -6.52 -10.40 5.39
N ILE A 136 -6.28 -11.66 5.73
CA ILE A 136 -5.03 -12.35 5.41
C ILE A 136 -4.93 -12.61 3.90
N ILE A 137 -6.00 -13.11 3.29
CA ILE A 137 -6.05 -13.32 1.84
C ILE A 137 -5.89 -12.00 1.09
N LEU A 138 -6.59 -10.93 1.50
CA LEU A 138 -6.40 -9.59 0.94
C LEU A 138 -4.96 -9.12 1.05
N SER A 139 -4.30 -9.34 2.20
CA SER A 139 -2.90 -8.96 2.37
C SER A 139 -1.97 -9.63 1.35
N ARG A 140 -2.27 -10.89 0.99
CA ARG A 140 -1.56 -11.65 -0.03
C ARG A 140 -1.78 -11.07 -1.44
N LEU A 141 -2.98 -10.57 -1.71
CA LEU A 141 -3.38 -10.03 -3.00
C LEU A 141 -2.92 -8.59 -3.23
N ILE A 142 -2.57 -7.84 -2.17
CA ILE A 142 -1.91 -6.53 -2.31
C ILE A 142 -0.56 -6.69 -3.02
N ASN A 143 0.21 -7.73 -2.68
CA ASN A 143 1.52 -8.02 -3.25
C ASN A 143 1.67 -9.52 -3.58
N PRO A 144 1.09 -10.00 -4.69
CA PRO A 144 0.98 -11.43 -5.01
C PRO A 144 2.32 -12.12 -5.30
N ASN A 145 3.38 -11.36 -5.55
CA ASN A 145 4.72 -11.90 -5.84
C ASN A 145 5.60 -12.05 -4.60
N ILE A 146 5.20 -11.51 -3.44
CA ILE A 146 5.97 -11.63 -2.20
C ILE A 146 5.78 -13.03 -1.61
N LYS A 147 6.83 -13.69 -1.11
CA LYS A 147 6.69 -14.99 -0.43
C LYS A 147 5.78 -14.89 0.79
N LEU A 148 5.02 -15.95 1.05
CA LEU A 148 4.18 -16.01 2.25
C LEU A 148 5.03 -15.84 3.52
N SER A 149 4.45 -15.15 4.51
CA SER A 149 5.09 -14.96 5.81
C SER A 149 5.34 -16.31 6.48
N LYS A 150 6.50 -16.49 7.14
CA LYS A 150 6.75 -17.67 7.99
C LYS A 150 5.67 -17.86 9.07
N GLN A 151 4.93 -16.79 9.40
CA GLN A 151 3.83 -16.82 10.36
C GLN A 151 2.62 -17.65 9.89
N ILE A 152 2.50 -18.02 8.61
CA ILE A 152 1.43 -18.92 8.15
C ILE A 152 1.44 -20.27 8.87
N ARG A 153 2.59 -20.70 9.42
CA ARG A 153 2.73 -21.97 10.18
C ARG A 153 1.86 -22.05 11.43
N TYR A 154 1.26 -20.94 11.85
CA TYR A 154 0.33 -20.87 12.99
C TYR A 154 -1.15 -20.97 12.57
N LEU A 155 -1.41 -21.18 11.29
CA LEU A 155 -2.73 -21.44 10.72
C LEU A 155 -2.98 -22.95 10.63
N ASN A 156 -4.25 -23.36 10.53
CA ASN A 156 -4.61 -24.74 10.24
C ASN A 156 -4.43 -25.04 8.73
N LYS A 157 -4.53 -26.32 8.35
CA LYS A 157 -4.28 -26.76 6.96
C LYS A 157 -5.27 -26.16 5.95
N GLU A 158 -6.53 -26.01 6.33
CA GLU A 158 -7.58 -25.47 5.46
C GLU A 158 -7.37 -23.97 5.20
N GLU A 159 -7.09 -23.19 6.25
CA GLU A 159 -6.75 -21.77 6.14
C GLU A 159 -5.53 -21.55 5.23
N ILE A 160 -4.49 -22.38 5.37
CA ILE A 160 -3.29 -22.31 4.52
C ILE A 160 -3.66 -22.58 3.07
N LYS A 161 -4.43 -23.65 2.80
CA LYS A 161 -4.86 -24.00 1.45
C LYS A 161 -5.68 -22.88 0.81
N MET A 162 -6.61 -22.28 1.56
CA MET A 162 -7.39 -21.13 1.09
C MET A 162 -6.49 -19.95 0.74
N ILE A 163 -5.48 -19.62 1.56
CA ILE A 163 -4.56 -18.52 1.29
C ILE A 163 -3.69 -18.80 0.05
N GLU A 164 -3.19 -20.03 -0.09
CA GLU A 164 -2.34 -20.44 -1.22
C GLU A 164 -3.12 -20.43 -2.54
N ASN A 165 -4.34 -20.97 -2.52
CA ASN A 165 -5.25 -20.98 -3.67
C ASN A 165 -5.96 -19.63 -3.89
N LYS A 166 -5.81 -18.70 -2.94
CA LYS A 166 -6.50 -17.40 -2.91
C LYS A 166 -8.03 -17.56 -2.90
N GLU A 167 -8.55 -18.60 -2.27
CA GLU A 167 -9.99 -18.86 -2.12
C GLU A 167 -10.57 -17.94 -1.04
N LEU A 168 -11.74 -17.34 -1.28
CA LEU A 168 -12.42 -16.49 -0.30
C LEU A 168 -13.40 -17.29 0.56
N PRO A 169 -13.56 -16.96 1.85
CA PRO A 169 -14.66 -17.47 2.67
C PRO A 169 -16.04 -17.21 2.04
N LEU A 170 -16.97 -18.15 2.07
CA LEU A 170 -18.26 -18.04 1.37
C LEU A 170 -19.34 -17.28 2.15
N ASP A 171 -19.15 -17.11 3.45
CA ASP A 171 -20.09 -16.52 4.40
C ASP A 171 -19.98 -14.99 4.54
N ILE A 172 -19.23 -14.34 3.64
CA ILE A 172 -19.01 -12.89 3.64
C ILE A 172 -19.76 -12.22 2.49
N ASP A 173 -20.50 -11.16 2.80
CA ASP A 173 -21.07 -10.27 1.79
C ASP A 173 -19.99 -9.29 1.26
N TYR A 174 -19.18 -9.78 0.32
CA TYR A 174 -18.11 -9.01 -0.29
C TYR A 174 -18.60 -7.76 -1.01
N LYS A 175 -19.75 -7.86 -1.69
CA LYS A 175 -20.33 -6.73 -2.42
C LYS A 175 -20.63 -5.57 -1.47
N ASN A 176 -21.27 -5.84 -0.33
CA ASN A 176 -21.56 -4.80 0.65
C ASN A 176 -20.27 -4.21 1.24
N ILE A 177 -19.32 -5.05 1.67
CA ILE A 177 -18.03 -4.62 2.22
C ILE A 177 -17.26 -3.73 1.24
N ILE A 178 -17.18 -4.13 -0.04
CA ILE A 178 -16.47 -3.38 -1.07
C ILE A 178 -17.19 -2.06 -1.36
N ASN A 179 -18.51 -2.07 -1.56
CA ASN A 179 -19.29 -0.85 -1.78
C ASN A 179 -19.13 0.16 -0.63
N LYS A 180 -19.14 -0.33 0.60
CA LYS A 180 -18.99 0.48 1.81
C LYS A 180 -17.59 1.09 1.93
N TYR A 181 -16.54 0.33 1.63
CA TYR A 181 -15.17 0.74 2.00
C TYR A 181 -14.27 1.12 0.83
N CYS A 182 -14.43 0.52 -0.35
CA CYS A 182 -13.59 0.74 -1.51
C CYS A 182 -14.40 0.49 -2.81
N PRO A 183 -15.44 1.30 -3.10
CA PRO A 183 -16.30 1.10 -4.26
C PRO A 183 -15.55 1.16 -5.60
N GLU A 184 -14.37 1.78 -5.62
CA GLU A 184 -13.47 1.84 -6.79
C GLU A 184 -12.98 0.45 -7.23
N LEU A 185 -13.01 -0.54 -6.34
CA LEU A 185 -12.75 -1.92 -6.69
C LEU A 185 -13.91 -2.51 -7.51
N ASN A 186 -15.16 -2.10 -7.30
CA ASN A 186 -16.35 -2.85 -7.73
C ASN A 186 -16.81 -2.59 -9.18
N ILE A 187 -16.07 -3.08 -10.18
CA ILE A 187 -16.51 -3.00 -11.59
C ILE A 187 -16.84 -4.37 -12.21
N ILE A 188 -16.48 -5.53 -11.61
CA ILE A 188 -16.86 -6.85 -12.15
C ILE A 188 -17.03 -7.89 -11.02
N ILE A 189 -18.27 -8.36 -10.82
CA ILE A 189 -18.62 -9.49 -9.94
C ILE A 189 -18.91 -10.72 -10.81
N LYS A 190 -18.44 -11.91 -10.40
CA LYS A 190 -18.86 -13.20 -10.99
C LYS A 190 -19.83 -13.93 -10.04
N ASP A 191 -20.29 -15.11 -10.45
CA ASP A 191 -21.13 -16.01 -9.64
C ASP A 191 -20.63 -16.14 -8.19
N ASN A 192 -21.57 -16.39 -7.27
CA ASN A 192 -21.33 -16.57 -5.83
C ASN A 192 -20.76 -15.34 -5.10
N ASN A 193 -21.03 -14.12 -5.60
CA ASN A 193 -20.61 -12.85 -4.96
C ASN A 193 -19.08 -12.69 -4.85
N ILE A 194 -18.31 -13.44 -5.65
CA ILE A 194 -16.84 -13.36 -5.65
C ILE A 194 -16.39 -12.16 -6.50
N PRO A 195 -15.66 -11.19 -5.91
CA PRO A 195 -15.19 -10.00 -6.61
C PRO A 195 -13.96 -10.31 -7.48
N LEU A 196 -14.13 -10.36 -8.80
CA LEU A 196 -13.06 -10.75 -9.74
C LEU A 196 -11.90 -9.75 -9.79
N ASN A 197 -12.22 -8.49 -9.55
CA ASN A 197 -11.35 -7.32 -9.40
C ASN A 197 -10.39 -7.41 -8.19
N ILE A 198 -10.70 -8.23 -7.18
CA ILE A 198 -9.74 -8.52 -6.11
C ILE A 198 -8.56 -9.36 -6.65
N TYR A 199 -8.77 -10.09 -7.75
CA TYR A 199 -7.77 -10.97 -8.36
C TYR A 199 -7.09 -10.37 -9.60
N ASN A 200 -7.86 -9.71 -10.47
CA ASN A 200 -7.38 -9.24 -11.76
C ASN A 200 -6.99 -7.76 -11.73
N ASN A 201 -5.74 -7.44 -12.06
CA ASN A 201 -5.29 -6.07 -12.35
C ASN A 201 -5.76 -5.56 -13.73
N GLN A 202 -6.76 -6.20 -14.34
CA GLN A 202 -7.25 -5.92 -15.69
C GLN A 202 -8.65 -5.32 -15.62
N ILE A 203 -8.71 -4.05 -15.22
CA ILE A 203 -9.84 -3.19 -15.55
C ILE A 203 -9.28 -2.11 -16.49
N LYS A 204 -9.98 -1.82 -17.59
CA LYS A 204 -9.68 -0.63 -18.40
C LYS A 204 -9.83 0.57 -17.48
N ILE A 205 -8.70 1.18 -17.08
CA ILE A 205 -8.69 2.40 -16.26
C ILE A 205 -9.37 3.48 -17.10
N LYS A 206 -10.68 3.70 -16.90
CA LYS A 206 -11.44 4.73 -17.62
C LYS A 206 -11.06 6.15 -17.16
N ASN A 207 -10.49 6.28 -15.96
CA ASN A 207 -10.20 7.57 -15.33
C ASN A 207 -8.76 7.63 -14.80
N SER A 208 -7.75 7.66 -15.67
CA SER A 208 -6.41 8.05 -15.22
C SER A 208 -6.39 9.56 -15.05
N GLN A 209 -6.19 10.05 -13.83
CA GLN A 209 -5.86 11.45 -13.58
C GLN A 209 -4.71 11.88 -14.51
N GLU A 210 -4.82 13.05 -15.14
CA GLU A 210 -3.80 13.57 -16.07
C GLU A 210 -2.41 13.60 -15.42
N LEU A 211 -1.37 13.39 -16.24
CA LEU A 211 0.01 13.45 -15.78
C LEU A 211 0.38 14.89 -15.45
N ASN A 212 0.53 15.15 -14.16
CA ASN A 212 0.99 16.44 -13.64
C ASN A 212 2.53 16.47 -13.58
N ILE A 213 3.13 17.62 -13.88
CA ILE A 213 4.59 17.82 -13.86
C ILE A 213 5.23 17.43 -12.52
N ASP A 214 4.56 17.68 -11.40
CA ASP A 214 5.09 17.34 -10.07
C ASP A 214 5.10 15.83 -9.84
N PHE A 215 4.09 15.11 -10.36
CA PHE A 215 4.11 13.65 -10.35
C PHE A 215 5.30 13.11 -11.16
N ILE A 216 5.55 13.69 -12.33
CA ILE A 216 6.68 13.29 -13.19
C ILE A 216 8.00 13.56 -12.46
N LYS A 217 8.16 14.72 -11.81
CA LYS A 217 9.35 15.01 -11.00
C LYS A 217 9.56 14.00 -9.87
N GLY A 218 8.51 13.66 -9.12
CA GLY A 218 8.59 12.65 -8.07
C GLY A 218 9.00 11.27 -8.60
N LEU A 219 8.60 10.93 -9.83
CA LEU A 219 9.01 9.69 -10.48
C LEU A 219 10.52 9.67 -10.79
N PHE A 220 11.10 10.79 -11.24
CA PHE A 220 12.52 10.87 -11.60
C PHE A 220 13.45 11.07 -10.41
N ASP A 221 12.98 11.72 -9.34
CA ASP A 221 13.71 11.83 -8.08
C ASP A 221 13.70 10.54 -7.26
N SER A 222 12.94 9.54 -7.72
CA SER A 222 13.04 8.19 -7.21
C SER A 222 14.38 7.60 -7.66
N ASP A 223 15.16 7.06 -6.73
CA ASP A 223 16.42 6.38 -7.07
C ASP A 223 16.19 5.14 -7.96
N GLY A 224 14.93 4.70 -8.11
CA GLY A 224 14.55 3.47 -8.76
C GLY A 224 15.04 2.30 -7.93
N SER A 225 14.15 1.39 -7.55
CA SER A 225 14.58 0.12 -6.97
C SER A 225 15.33 -0.74 -8.02
N ASN A 226 16.56 -0.39 -8.39
CA ASN A 226 17.57 -1.32 -8.91
C ASN A 226 18.14 -2.21 -7.79
N LEU A 227 17.33 -2.45 -6.76
CA LEU A 227 17.64 -3.22 -5.56
C LEU A 227 16.62 -4.37 -5.48
N VAL A 228 16.65 -5.23 -6.50
CA VAL A 228 16.05 -6.57 -6.47
C VAL A 228 17.19 -7.58 -6.41
#